data_AF-A0A413NRW6-F1
#
_entry.id   AF-A0A413NRW6-F1
#
_cell.length_a   1.000
_cell.length_b   1.000
_cell.length_c   1.000
_cell.angle_alpha   90.00
_cell.angle_beta   90.00
_cell.angle_gamma   90.00
#
_symmetry.space_group_name_H-M   'P 1'
#
loop_
_entity.id
_entity.type
_entity.pdbx_description
1 polymer ?
#
loop_
_entity_poly.entity_id
_entity_poly.type
_entity_poly.pdbx_seq_one_letter_code
_entity_poly.pdbx_strand_id
1 'polypeptide(L)'
;MERYAFRYRYDVTSTVYTFTDKPATVTHTHTASGKDSRTEAYTYSYDHADRLSKVEHTLGGAKVTLAAYAYDNLGRLQSKSLHGSDADRQAYAYNVRGWLTGISGTKFTQNLYYNTGNGPAKYNGSISSMTWKAGTASTVRGYKSTYDGLDRLLNATYGETAGISTNANRFSENVTGYDKNGNIKGLQRYGQTGASAYGLLDNLTFTLNGNQLSRVEDAVSTAAYGTNTAFVNGASAAGEYAYDVNGNLTKDLNKGITDIQYNVLNLPSTVSFSDGSTITYTYGADGTKLRTVHKIGSTTTTTDYCGNVIYENGTQKLLLTEEGYINLTGTQQYHYYLKDHQGNNRVVINQSGTVEETNHYYPFGGVFGTTGNTQPYKYNGKEFDTKKGLNWYDYGARHYDAALGRFTTNDPLAEKYYSMSPYTYCADNPVKFIDPNGMEYAPGDLFKTKRAAAKDWGMYYNGASIIRKREMGSSIYEVKQKGKLKGYSYSAANEGEHSVSISLPPNGERFVGSIHSHGDADAEHINNKFSKADIKYIEKTKENGYLATPSGDLLEYNPYSKKTSIVTSDLPSDPKDPKRKNNINPKDIPAEKGKQRMKELLQKPDLNIPVSQREHIHWVF
;
A
#
# COMPACT_ATOMS: atom_id res chain seq x y z
N MET A 1 26.17 -6.28 -33.43
CA MET A 1 25.09 -7.21 -33.03
C MET A 1 25.70 -8.23 -32.06
N GLU A 2 26.05 -7.79 -30.85
CA GLU A 2 26.58 -8.67 -29.81
C GLU A 2 25.41 -9.39 -29.15
N ARG A 3 25.34 -10.71 -29.35
CA ARG A 3 24.43 -11.59 -28.64
C ARG A 3 24.82 -11.56 -27.16
N TYR A 4 24.08 -10.80 -26.34
CA TYR A 4 24.16 -10.90 -24.89
C TYR A 4 23.95 -12.35 -24.49
N ALA A 5 25.01 -12.97 -23.96
CA ALA A 5 24.99 -14.31 -23.41
C ALA A 5 24.16 -14.34 -22.10
N PHE A 6 22.84 -14.23 -22.19
CA PHE A 6 21.94 -14.83 -21.20
C PHE A 6 22.01 -16.35 -21.41
N ARG A 7 23.11 -16.98 -20.97
CA ARG A 7 23.11 -18.44 -20.80
C ARG A 7 22.10 -18.76 -19.68
N TYR A 8 20.96 -19.28 -20.12
CA TYR A 8 19.85 -19.90 -19.39
C TYR A 8 19.87 -19.72 -17.86
N ARG A 9 19.10 -18.74 -17.38
CA ARG A 9 18.51 -18.74 -16.04
C ARG A 9 17.02 -18.98 -16.22
N TYR A 10 16.46 -19.97 -15.53
CA TYR A 10 15.02 -20.20 -15.54
C TYR A 10 14.58 -20.61 -14.14
N ASP A 11 13.44 -20.06 -13.73
CA ASP A 11 12.79 -20.39 -12.47
C ASP A 11 11.57 -21.23 -12.78
N VAL A 12 11.46 -22.39 -12.12
CA VAL A 12 10.26 -23.23 -12.20
C VAL A 12 9.47 -23.02 -10.93
N THR A 13 8.20 -22.62 -11.08
CA THR A 13 7.25 -22.58 -9.97
C THR A 13 6.23 -23.70 -10.14
N SER A 14 6.16 -24.60 -9.16
CA SER A 14 5.09 -25.60 -9.06
C SER A 14 4.15 -25.21 -7.94
N THR A 15 2.84 -25.38 -8.13
CA THR A 15 1.84 -25.13 -7.10
C THR A 15 0.89 -26.31 -6.99
N VAL A 16 0.78 -26.86 -5.79
CA VAL A 16 -0.24 -27.83 -5.40
C VAL A 16 -1.36 -27.06 -4.70
N TYR A 17 -2.61 -27.39 -4.99
CA TYR A 17 -3.78 -26.72 -4.42
C TYR A 17 -4.54 -27.62 -3.45
N THR A 18 -5.25 -27.00 -2.51
CA THR A 18 -6.30 -27.63 -1.70
C THR A 18 -7.53 -27.92 -2.56
N PHE A 19 -8.48 -28.67 -2.02
CA PHE A 19 -9.81 -28.87 -2.64
C PHE A 19 -10.58 -27.55 -2.87
N THR A 20 -10.27 -26.50 -2.11
CA THR A 20 -10.88 -25.16 -2.20
C THR A 20 -10.08 -24.18 -3.07
N ASP A 21 -9.21 -24.69 -3.95
CA ASP A 21 -8.34 -23.94 -4.86
C ASP A 21 -7.39 -22.95 -4.18
N LYS A 22 -7.03 -23.20 -2.90
CA LYS A 22 -5.98 -22.45 -2.20
C LYS A 22 -4.63 -23.12 -2.41
N PRO A 23 -3.52 -22.38 -2.56
CA PRO A 23 -2.19 -23.00 -2.63
C PRO A 23 -1.91 -23.80 -1.35
N ALA A 24 -1.72 -25.11 -1.46
CA ALA A 24 -1.29 -25.95 -0.34
C ALA A 24 0.24 -26.00 -0.24
N THR A 25 0.92 -26.06 -1.39
CA THR A 25 2.38 -26.01 -1.46
C THR A 25 2.80 -25.27 -2.71
N VAL A 26 3.80 -24.41 -2.59
CA VAL A 26 4.45 -23.74 -3.72
C VAL A 26 5.93 -24.09 -3.67
N THR A 27 6.49 -24.59 -4.76
CA THR A 27 7.91 -24.92 -4.86
C THR A 27 8.53 -24.05 -5.94
N HIS A 28 9.62 -23.36 -5.60
CA HIS A 28 10.43 -22.63 -6.56
C HIS A 28 11.77 -23.33 -6.72
N THR A 29 12.13 -23.62 -7.96
CA THR A 29 13.46 -24.11 -8.32
C THR A 29 14.15 -23.07 -9.17
N HIS A 30 15.25 -22.54 -8.64
CA HIS A 30 16.07 -21.53 -9.27
C HIS A 30 17.28 -22.18 -9.93
N THR A 31 17.40 -22.02 -11.24
CA THR A 31 18.54 -22.53 -12.00
C THR A 31 19.28 -21.39 -12.65
N ALA A 32 20.60 -21.33 -12.45
CA ALA A 32 21.49 -20.39 -13.13
C ALA A 32 22.60 -21.15 -13.84
N SER A 33 22.93 -20.75 -15.08
CA SER A 33 23.99 -21.37 -15.87
C SER A 33 25.30 -21.50 -15.09
N GLY A 34 25.82 -22.74 -14.99
CA GLY A 34 27.08 -23.04 -14.31
C GLY A 34 27.02 -23.00 -12.78
N LYS A 35 25.80 -23.04 -12.20
CA LYS A 35 25.55 -23.11 -10.76
C LYS A 35 24.56 -24.24 -10.47
N ASP A 36 24.66 -24.83 -9.28
CA ASP A 36 23.68 -25.80 -8.81
C ASP A 36 22.31 -25.15 -8.66
N SER A 37 21.27 -25.91 -9.04
CA SER A 37 19.89 -25.48 -8.82
C SER A 37 19.58 -25.43 -7.33
N ARG A 38 18.82 -24.41 -6.92
CA ARG A 38 18.36 -24.25 -5.54
C ARG A 38 16.85 -24.34 -5.50
N THR A 39 16.32 -25.18 -4.62
CA THR A 39 14.88 -25.37 -4.46
C THR A 39 14.43 -24.90 -3.09
N GLU A 40 13.45 -24.00 -3.09
CA GLU A 40 12.67 -23.64 -1.91
C GLU A 40 11.25 -24.18 -2.02
N ALA A 41 10.62 -24.43 -0.88
CA ALA A 41 9.21 -24.81 -0.83
C ALA A 41 8.49 -24.12 0.32
N TYR A 42 7.29 -23.61 0.01
CA TYR A 42 6.33 -23.04 0.93
C TYR A 42 5.20 -24.04 1.14
N THR A 43 4.82 -24.29 2.39
CA THR A 43 3.63 -25.06 2.76
C THR A 43 2.65 -24.12 3.47
N TYR A 44 1.41 -24.06 2.99
CA TYR A 44 0.37 -23.19 3.54
C TYR A 44 -0.67 -24.03 4.26
N SER A 45 -1.04 -23.60 5.47
CA SER A 45 -2.16 -24.16 6.23
C SER A 45 -3.28 -23.14 6.31
N TYR A 46 -4.52 -23.62 6.33
CA TYR A 46 -5.71 -22.80 6.44
C TYR A 46 -6.54 -23.23 7.64
N ASP A 47 -7.29 -22.30 8.22
CA ASP A 47 -8.29 -22.63 9.23
C ASP A 47 -9.59 -23.15 8.60
N HIS A 48 -10.56 -23.50 9.44
CA HIS A 48 -11.88 -23.96 9.02
C HIS A 48 -12.68 -22.99 8.12
N ALA A 49 -12.26 -21.73 7.99
CA ALA A 49 -12.88 -20.71 7.15
C ALA A 49 -12.02 -20.36 5.92
N ASP A 50 -11.08 -21.23 5.53
CA ASP A 50 -10.12 -21.04 4.43
C ASP A 50 -9.24 -19.78 4.57
N ARG A 51 -9.03 -19.29 5.81
CA ARG A 51 -8.09 -18.19 6.09
C ARG A 51 -6.72 -18.77 6.36
N LEU A 52 -5.67 -18.14 5.82
CA LEU A 52 -4.29 -18.58 5.99
C LEU A 52 -3.92 -18.59 7.48
N SER A 53 -3.61 -19.74 8.05
CA SER A 53 -3.28 -19.90 9.47
C SER A 53 -1.78 -20.10 9.70
N LYS A 54 -1.05 -20.60 8.71
CA LYS A 54 0.40 -20.83 8.83
C LYS A 54 1.08 -20.88 7.46
N VAL A 55 2.28 -20.31 7.39
CA VAL A 55 3.23 -20.46 6.27
C VAL A 55 4.51 -21.08 6.79
N GLU A 56 4.88 -22.21 6.21
CA GLU A 56 6.15 -22.89 6.47
C GLU A 56 7.03 -22.82 5.24
N HIS A 57 8.34 -22.74 5.43
CA HIS A 57 9.32 -22.65 4.37
C HIS A 57 10.47 -23.63 4.59
N THR A 58 11.01 -24.19 3.51
CA THR A 58 12.28 -24.94 3.53
C THR A 58 13.13 -24.56 2.33
N LEU A 59 14.45 -24.54 2.55
CA LEU A 59 15.49 -24.34 1.54
C LEU A 59 16.45 -25.53 1.58
N GLY A 60 15.94 -26.73 1.24
CA GLY A 60 16.72 -27.98 1.24
C GLY A 60 17.03 -28.57 2.63
N GLY A 61 16.42 -28.06 3.70
CA GLY A 61 16.66 -28.48 5.08
C GLY A 61 15.37 -28.63 5.91
N ALA A 62 15.48 -28.45 7.22
CA ALA A 62 14.31 -28.47 8.10
C ALA A 62 13.29 -27.40 7.72
N LYS A 63 12.00 -27.74 7.82
CA LYS A 63 10.92 -26.75 7.64
C LYS A 63 10.95 -25.75 8.80
N VAL A 64 10.82 -24.48 8.47
CA VAL A 64 10.71 -23.35 9.40
C VAL A 64 9.33 -22.75 9.25
N THR A 65 8.62 -22.49 10.34
CA THR A 65 7.40 -21.67 10.29
C THR A 65 7.80 -20.22 10.08
N LEU A 66 7.58 -19.66 8.87
CA LEU A 66 7.85 -18.25 8.61
C LEU A 66 6.90 -17.37 9.41
N ALA A 67 5.61 -17.69 9.34
CA ALA A 67 4.55 -17.01 10.07
C ALA A 67 3.41 -17.95 10.45
N ALA A 68 2.79 -17.67 11.59
CA ALA A 68 1.51 -18.24 11.98
C ALA A 68 0.54 -17.10 12.34
N TYR A 69 -0.72 -17.26 11.94
CA TYR A 69 -1.74 -16.22 12.00
C TYR A 69 -2.93 -16.72 12.82
N ALA A 70 -3.44 -15.86 13.70
CA ALA A 70 -4.72 -16.06 14.37
C ALA A 70 -5.67 -14.93 14.00
N TYR A 71 -6.97 -15.24 13.98
CA TYR A 71 -8.01 -14.29 13.59
C TYR A 71 -9.04 -14.12 14.70
N ASP A 72 -9.62 -12.93 14.78
CA ASP A 72 -10.76 -12.68 15.66
C ASP A 72 -12.05 -13.29 15.10
N ASN A 73 -13.12 -13.19 15.90
CA ASN A 73 -14.45 -13.70 15.55
C ASN A 73 -15.08 -12.99 14.33
N LEU A 74 -14.53 -11.85 13.90
CA LEU A 74 -15.01 -11.09 12.74
C LEU A 74 -14.21 -11.36 11.47
N GLY A 75 -13.15 -12.18 11.52
CA GLY A 75 -12.35 -12.46 10.33
C GLY A 75 -11.03 -11.70 10.23
N ARG A 76 -10.77 -10.77 11.16
CA ARG A 76 -9.64 -9.84 11.11
C ARG A 76 -8.42 -10.45 11.77
N LEU A 77 -7.23 -10.09 11.30
CA LEU A 77 -5.97 -10.60 11.84
C LEU A 77 -5.87 -10.20 13.31
N GLN A 78 -5.81 -11.14 14.23
CA GLN A 78 -5.68 -10.86 15.67
C GLN A 78 -4.22 -10.91 16.09
N SER A 79 -3.46 -11.88 15.58
CA SER A 79 -2.04 -11.99 15.89
C SER A 79 -1.25 -12.67 14.76
N LYS A 80 0.04 -12.35 14.71
CA LYS A 80 1.02 -12.96 13.83
C LYS A 80 2.29 -13.28 14.62
N SER A 81 2.71 -14.53 14.68
CA SER A 81 4.01 -14.95 15.21
C SER A 81 4.96 -15.32 14.09
N LEU A 82 6.27 -15.23 14.36
CA LEU A 82 7.33 -15.40 13.37
C LEU A 82 8.31 -16.47 13.84
N HIS A 83 8.94 -17.18 12.90
CA HIS A 83 9.93 -18.23 13.19
C HIS A 83 9.44 -19.34 14.15
N GLY A 84 8.13 -19.64 14.15
CA GLY A 84 7.55 -20.62 15.08
C GLY A 84 7.67 -20.24 16.57
N SER A 85 7.95 -18.97 16.88
CA SER A 85 8.15 -18.44 18.22
C SER A 85 7.15 -17.33 18.53
N ASP A 86 6.60 -17.36 19.74
CA ASP A 86 5.71 -16.32 20.26
C ASP A 86 6.46 -15.13 20.87
N ALA A 87 7.79 -15.18 20.96
CA ALA A 87 8.61 -14.14 21.62
C ALA A 87 8.46 -12.75 20.98
N ASP A 88 8.29 -12.71 19.66
CA ASP A 88 8.13 -11.47 18.88
C ASP A 88 6.76 -11.41 18.17
N ARG A 89 5.75 -12.08 18.75
CA ARG A 89 4.38 -12.07 18.25
C ARG A 89 3.83 -10.64 18.20
N GLN A 90 3.25 -10.28 17.06
CA GLN A 90 2.52 -9.03 16.85
C GLN A 90 1.03 -9.28 17.06
N ALA A 91 0.39 -8.46 17.90
CA ALA A 91 -1.05 -8.43 18.09
C ALA A 91 -1.64 -7.19 17.41
N TYR A 92 -2.83 -7.34 16.82
CA TYR A 92 -3.50 -6.30 16.06
C TYR A 92 -4.83 -5.96 16.72
N ALA A 93 -5.11 -4.67 16.86
CA ALA A 93 -6.32 -4.15 17.47
C ALA A 93 -7.06 -3.25 16.48
N TYR A 94 -8.39 -3.23 16.58
CA TYR A 94 -9.25 -2.50 15.65
C TYR A 94 -10.36 -1.76 16.39
N ASN A 95 -10.86 -0.68 15.80
CA ASN A 95 -12.09 -0.06 16.26
C ASN A 95 -13.34 -0.80 15.72
N VAL A 96 -14.52 -0.31 16.12
CA VAL A 96 -15.82 -0.88 15.72
C VAL A 96 -16.11 -0.76 14.21
N ARG A 97 -15.36 0.07 13.47
CA ARG A 97 -15.46 0.22 12.02
C ARG A 97 -14.50 -0.69 11.25
N GLY A 98 -13.73 -1.53 11.95
CA GLY A 98 -12.73 -2.37 11.32
C GLY A 98 -11.37 -1.72 11.13
N TRP A 99 -11.20 -0.43 11.41
CA TRP A 99 -9.90 0.24 11.19
C TRP A 99 -8.89 -0.16 12.25
N LEU A 100 -7.66 -0.44 11.82
CA LEU A 100 -6.54 -0.76 12.69
C LEU A 100 -6.25 0.37 13.67
N THR A 101 -6.31 0.10 14.97
CA THR A 101 -5.98 1.06 16.04
C THR A 101 -4.63 0.77 16.70
N GLY A 102 -4.06 -0.42 16.49
CA GLY A 102 -2.72 -0.67 16.98
C GLY A 102 -2.12 -2.00 16.55
N ILE A 103 -0.79 -2.02 16.56
CA ILE A 103 0.08 -3.17 16.41
C ILE A 103 0.92 -3.24 17.68
N SER A 104 0.94 -4.38 18.37
CA SER A 104 1.67 -4.53 19.64
C SER A 104 2.55 -5.77 19.63
N GLY A 105 3.84 -5.58 19.87
CA GLY A 105 4.83 -6.64 20.04
C GLY A 105 5.98 -6.16 20.93
N THR A 106 6.90 -7.06 21.25
CA THR A 106 8.04 -6.79 22.15
C THR A 106 9.07 -5.83 21.54
N LYS A 107 9.30 -5.91 20.22
CA LYS A 107 10.27 -5.08 19.49
C LYS A 107 9.63 -3.99 18.63
N PHE A 108 8.31 -4.02 18.44
CA PHE A 108 7.61 -2.97 17.70
C PHE A 108 6.21 -2.78 18.25
N THR A 109 5.84 -1.52 18.49
CA THR A 109 4.47 -1.14 18.85
C THR A 109 4.07 0.08 18.05
N GLN A 110 2.82 0.14 17.58
CA GLN A 110 2.21 1.30 16.95
C GLN A 110 0.78 1.46 17.45
N ASN A 111 0.36 2.69 17.72
CA ASN A 111 -1.04 3.05 17.93
C ASN A 111 -1.47 4.05 16.87
N LEU A 112 -2.67 3.85 16.33
CA LEU A 112 -3.30 4.72 15.34
C LEU A 112 -4.57 5.32 15.94
N TYR A 113 -4.72 6.63 15.78
CA TYR A 113 -5.85 7.37 16.29
C TYR A 113 -6.54 8.12 15.14
N TYR A 114 -7.86 7.98 15.08
CA TYR A 114 -8.70 8.59 14.03
C TYR A 114 -9.50 9.75 14.61
N ASN A 115 -10.62 9.47 15.27
CA ASN A 115 -11.44 10.46 15.96
C ASN A 115 -11.02 10.69 17.42
N THR A 116 -9.95 10.02 17.85
CA THR A 116 -9.35 10.10 19.18
C THR A 116 -7.89 10.53 19.05
N GLY A 117 -7.15 10.58 20.18
CA GLY A 117 -5.71 10.88 20.19
C GLY A 117 -5.38 12.37 20.27
N ASN A 118 -4.14 12.72 19.92
CA ASN A 118 -3.60 14.07 20.15
C ASN A 118 -3.75 15.02 18.95
N GLY A 119 -4.18 14.51 17.79
CA GLY A 119 -4.43 15.31 16.58
C GLY A 119 -5.90 15.68 16.40
N PRO A 120 -6.24 16.48 15.36
CA PRO A 120 -7.63 16.81 15.06
C PRO A 120 -8.45 15.57 14.68
N ALA A 121 -9.60 15.38 15.30
CA ALA A 121 -10.45 14.20 15.08
C ALA A 121 -10.81 13.99 13.59
N LYS A 122 -10.68 12.75 13.12
CA LYS A 122 -11.00 12.32 11.75
C LYS A 122 -12.02 11.18 11.77
N TYR A 123 -13.04 11.31 10.93
CA TYR A 123 -14.15 10.35 10.80
C TYR A 123 -14.22 9.68 9.43
N ASN A 124 -13.28 10.00 8.54
CA ASN A 124 -13.21 9.59 7.13
C ASN A 124 -12.12 8.53 6.86
N GLY A 125 -11.59 7.90 7.91
CA GLY A 125 -10.52 6.90 7.84
C GLY A 125 -9.11 7.49 7.76
N SER A 126 -8.94 8.82 7.76
CA SER A 126 -7.62 9.44 7.84
C SER A 126 -7.09 9.39 9.26
N ILE A 127 -5.80 9.12 9.42
CA ILE A 127 -5.16 9.02 10.73
C ILE A 127 -4.91 10.43 11.25
N SER A 128 -5.51 10.75 12.39
CA SER A 128 -5.34 12.03 13.10
C SER A 128 -3.98 12.12 13.79
N SER A 129 -3.59 11.05 14.44
CA SER A 129 -2.27 10.94 15.05
C SER A 129 -1.86 9.48 15.15
N MET A 130 -0.56 9.25 15.28
CA MET A 130 -0.03 7.93 15.56
C MET A 130 1.13 8.01 16.55
N THR A 131 1.32 6.94 17.32
CA THR A 131 2.53 6.73 18.12
C THR A 131 3.19 5.42 17.75
N TRP A 132 4.51 5.32 17.86
CA TRP A 132 5.22 4.06 17.68
C TRP A 132 6.50 3.98 18.52
N LYS A 133 6.96 2.75 18.74
CA LYS A 133 8.24 2.41 19.36
C LYS A 133 8.82 1.23 18.57
N ALA A 134 10.12 1.26 18.29
CA ALA A 134 10.77 0.25 17.45
C ALA A 134 12.12 -0.18 18.03
N GLY A 135 12.45 -1.45 17.83
CA GLY A 135 13.65 -2.10 18.36
C GLY A 135 13.66 -2.14 19.88
N THR A 136 14.83 -1.84 20.44
CA THR A 136 15.08 -1.78 21.89
C THR A 136 14.96 -0.36 22.46
N ALA A 137 14.61 0.63 21.63
CA ALA A 137 14.50 2.01 22.07
C ALA A 137 13.33 2.20 23.06
N SER A 138 13.55 3.01 24.09
CA SER A 138 12.50 3.42 25.04
C SER A 138 11.64 4.57 24.52
N THR A 139 12.16 5.34 23.56
CA THR A 139 11.47 6.51 22.98
C THR A 139 10.21 6.09 22.23
N VAL A 140 9.05 6.49 22.75
CA VAL A 140 7.80 6.54 22.01
C VAL A 140 7.81 7.78 21.14
N ARG A 141 7.70 7.59 19.83
CA ARG A 141 7.64 8.64 18.80
C ARG A 141 6.21 8.79 18.32
N GLY A 142 5.87 9.92 17.72
CA GLY A 142 4.54 10.12 17.20
C GLY A 142 4.43 11.27 16.22
N TYR A 143 3.34 11.24 15.46
CA TYR A 143 2.94 12.31 14.55
C TYR A 143 1.51 12.75 14.86
N LYS A 144 1.27 14.06 14.79
CA LYS A 144 -0.08 14.65 14.66
C LYS A 144 -0.24 15.14 13.23
N SER A 145 -1.28 14.65 12.55
CA SER A 145 -1.50 14.91 11.13
C SER A 145 -2.68 15.85 10.92
N THR A 146 -2.50 16.82 10.03
CA THR A 146 -3.57 17.68 9.53
C THR A 146 -3.66 17.57 8.02
N TYR A 147 -4.84 17.82 7.47
CA TYR A 147 -5.13 17.62 6.06
C TYR A 147 -5.96 18.80 5.55
N ASP A 148 -5.88 19.08 4.26
CA ASP A 148 -6.73 20.07 3.61
C ASP A 148 -8.16 19.53 3.36
N GLY A 149 -9.00 20.34 2.72
CA GLY A 149 -10.39 19.96 2.41
C GLY A 149 -10.53 18.78 1.44
N LEU A 150 -9.47 18.42 0.69
CA LEU A 150 -9.44 17.29 -0.23
C LEU A 150 -8.86 16.02 0.41
N ASP A 151 -8.49 16.08 1.70
CA ASP A 151 -7.85 14.98 2.47
C ASP A 151 -6.37 14.77 2.10
N ARG A 152 -5.69 15.79 1.57
CA ARG A 152 -4.23 15.79 1.32
C ARG A 152 -3.47 16.24 2.56
N LEU A 153 -2.32 15.65 2.85
CA LEU A 153 -1.53 15.92 4.05
C LEU A 153 -0.99 17.36 4.03
N LEU A 154 -1.24 18.13 5.09
CA LEU A 154 -0.67 19.47 5.27
C LEU A 154 0.46 19.48 6.29
N ASN A 155 0.28 18.78 7.41
CA ASN A 155 1.28 18.75 8.47
C ASN A 155 1.35 17.34 9.03
N ALA A 156 2.55 16.89 9.34
CA ALA A 156 2.84 15.78 10.23
C ALA A 156 3.81 16.27 11.29
N THR A 157 3.26 16.78 12.39
CA THR A 157 4.02 17.34 13.49
C THR A 157 4.58 16.23 14.36
N TYR A 158 5.90 16.08 14.39
CA TYR A 158 6.57 15.10 15.24
C TYR A 158 6.49 15.47 16.71
N GLY A 159 6.43 14.46 17.57
CA GLY A 159 6.71 14.59 19.00
C GLY A 159 7.02 13.22 19.61
N GLU A 160 7.44 13.24 20.87
CA GLU A 160 7.78 12.05 21.65
C GLU A 160 6.84 11.91 22.85
N THR A 161 6.89 10.72 23.46
CA THR A 161 5.96 10.23 24.50
C THR A 161 4.54 10.03 23.98
N ALA A 162 3.66 9.51 24.84
CA ALA A 162 2.25 9.31 24.50
C ALA A 162 1.53 10.63 24.14
N GLY A 163 2.00 11.79 24.66
CA GLY A 163 1.39 13.10 24.42
C GLY A 163 1.79 13.78 23.11
N ILE A 164 2.83 13.31 22.41
CA ILE A 164 3.33 13.90 21.14
C ILE A 164 3.54 15.42 21.27
N SER A 165 4.18 15.83 22.37
CA SER A 165 4.45 17.23 22.72
C SER A 165 5.90 17.44 23.17
N THR A 166 6.51 16.44 23.81
CA THR A 166 7.94 16.42 24.13
C THR A 166 8.76 16.35 22.86
N ASN A 167 9.89 17.07 22.80
CA ASN A 167 10.80 17.04 21.65
C ASN A 167 10.08 17.29 20.31
N ALA A 168 9.08 18.18 20.34
CA ALA A 168 8.30 18.52 19.17
C ALA A 168 9.17 19.10 18.06
N ASN A 169 8.72 18.92 16.82
CA ASN A 169 9.36 19.46 15.62
C ASN A 169 10.77 18.94 15.30
N ARG A 170 11.22 17.85 15.92
CA ARG A 170 12.50 17.24 15.54
C ARG A 170 12.51 16.59 14.17
N PHE A 171 11.38 16.03 13.74
CA PHE A 171 11.25 15.28 12.47
C PHE A 171 9.92 15.57 11.76
N SER A 172 9.45 16.82 11.84
CA SER A 172 8.17 17.21 11.22
C SER A 172 8.30 17.37 9.71
N GLU A 173 7.24 17.05 8.98
CA GLU A 173 7.06 17.42 7.57
C GLU A 173 5.78 18.25 7.39
N ASN A 174 5.90 19.40 6.72
CA ASN A 174 4.79 20.30 6.46
C ASN A 174 4.75 20.68 4.98
N VAL A 175 3.64 20.39 4.30
CA VAL A 175 3.37 20.86 2.95
C VAL A 175 2.76 22.25 3.03
N THR A 176 3.48 23.25 2.52
CA THR A 176 3.07 24.66 2.63
C THR A 176 1.99 25.05 1.63
N GLY A 177 1.76 24.21 0.61
CA GLY A 177 0.62 24.33 -0.28
C GLY A 177 0.64 23.32 -1.42
N TYR A 178 -0.53 23.16 -2.02
CA TYR A 178 -0.73 22.41 -3.26
C TYR A 178 -1.26 23.35 -4.34
N ASP A 179 -0.98 23.05 -5.60
CA ASP A 179 -1.74 23.64 -6.69
C ASP A 179 -3.10 22.92 -6.89
N LYS A 180 -3.84 23.33 -7.93
CA LYS A 180 -5.17 22.78 -8.25
C LYS A 180 -5.12 21.33 -8.73
N ASN A 181 -3.97 20.87 -9.23
CA ASN A 181 -3.75 19.50 -9.67
C ASN A 181 -3.15 18.64 -8.55
N GLY A 182 -2.88 19.18 -7.36
CA GLY A 182 -2.22 18.42 -6.29
C GLY A 182 -0.71 18.28 -6.45
N ASN A 183 -0.05 19.15 -7.22
CA ASN A 183 1.40 19.25 -7.08
C ASN A 183 1.73 19.98 -5.77
N ILE A 184 2.69 19.43 -5.03
CA ILE A 184 3.32 20.12 -3.90
C ILE A 184 3.98 21.41 -4.43
N LYS A 185 3.63 22.55 -3.82
CA LYS A 185 4.24 23.86 -4.10
C LYS A 185 5.39 24.19 -3.16
N GLY A 186 5.39 23.61 -1.96
CA GLY A 186 6.47 23.75 -1.01
C GLY A 186 6.39 22.75 0.12
N LEU A 187 7.56 22.43 0.67
CA LEU A 187 7.72 21.38 1.67
C LEU A 187 8.77 21.83 2.69
N GLN A 188 8.39 21.81 3.96
CA GLN A 188 9.31 22.01 5.06
C GLN A 188 9.60 20.68 5.73
N ARG A 189 10.86 20.42 6.02
CA ARG A 189 11.31 19.21 6.70
C ARG A 189 12.25 19.58 7.84
N TYR A 190 11.95 19.07 9.03
CA TYR A 190 12.81 19.21 10.20
C TYR A 190 13.54 17.91 10.44
N GLY A 191 14.76 17.96 10.97
CA GLY A 191 15.57 16.78 11.27
C GLY A 191 16.76 17.10 12.16
N GLN A 192 17.68 16.14 12.28
CA GLN A 192 18.93 16.38 13.00
C GLN A 192 19.89 17.23 12.17
N THR A 193 20.41 18.28 12.80
CA THR A 193 21.42 19.20 12.23
C THR A 193 22.80 19.02 12.88
N GLY A 194 22.86 18.22 13.95
CA GLY A 194 24.08 17.77 14.61
C GLY A 194 23.76 16.61 15.56
N ALA A 195 24.78 16.06 16.23
CA ALA A 195 24.63 14.88 17.09
C ALA A 195 23.51 14.97 18.15
N SER A 196 23.29 16.17 18.68
CA SER A 196 22.20 16.47 19.65
C SER A 196 21.37 17.68 19.24
N ALA A 197 21.54 18.18 18.02
CA ALA A 197 20.89 19.39 17.52
C ALA A 197 19.83 19.05 16.47
N TYR A 198 18.72 19.77 16.50
CA TYR A 198 17.58 19.57 15.61
C TYR A 198 17.10 20.91 15.10
N GLY A 199 16.62 20.93 13.86
CA GLY A 199 16.18 22.16 13.22
C GLY A 199 15.53 21.89 11.88
N LEU A 200 15.24 22.97 11.17
CA LEU A 200 14.75 22.93 9.79
C LEU A 200 15.91 22.48 8.88
N LEU A 201 15.70 21.40 8.14
CA LEU A 201 16.64 20.89 7.12
C LEU A 201 16.29 21.44 5.76
N ASP A 202 15.01 21.39 5.39
CA ASP A 202 14.54 21.81 4.08
C ASP A 202 13.43 22.85 4.23
N ASN A 203 13.47 23.90 3.41
CA ASN A 203 12.38 24.84 3.19
C ASN A 203 12.19 25.05 1.68
N LEU A 204 11.57 24.05 1.06
CA LEU A 204 11.54 23.88 -0.39
C LEU A 204 10.44 24.71 -1.02
N THR A 205 10.77 25.36 -2.13
CA THR A 205 9.82 25.97 -3.07
C THR A 205 9.93 25.30 -4.42
N PHE A 206 8.81 24.73 -4.89
CA PHE A 206 8.73 23.98 -6.13
C PHE A 206 8.27 24.93 -7.24
N THR A 207 9.07 25.04 -8.30
CA THR A 207 8.66 25.70 -9.54
C THR A 207 8.24 24.63 -10.55
N LEU A 208 7.04 24.76 -11.09
CA LEU A 208 6.42 23.77 -11.97
C LEU A 208 6.09 24.39 -13.33
N ASN A 209 6.29 23.63 -14.40
CA ASN A 209 5.71 23.89 -15.72
C ASN A 209 4.57 22.88 -15.95
N GLY A 210 3.33 23.31 -15.71
CA GLY A 210 2.21 22.38 -15.58
C GLY A 210 2.44 21.45 -14.39
N ASN A 211 2.51 20.14 -14.64
CA ASN A 211 2.79 19.14 -13.60
C ASN A 211 4.29 18.78 -13.49
N GLN A 212 5.13 19.25 -14.41
CA GLN A 212 6.55 18.93 -14.47
C GLN A 212 7.36 19.86 -13.57
N LEU A 213 8.27 19.30 -12.77
CA LEU A 213 9.16 20.07 -11.91
C LEU A 213 10.22 20.77 -12.78
N SER A 214 10.37 22.09 -12.70
CA SER A 214 11.46 22.77 -13.41
C SER A 214 12.63 23.09 -12.49
N ARG A 215 12.36 23.34 -11.22
CA ARG A 215 13.32 23.82 -10.22
C ARG A 215 12.81 23.62 -8.80
N VAL A 216 13.72 23.36 -7.87
CA VAL A 216 13.43 23.35 -6.42
C VAL A 216 14.44 24.25 -5.74
N GLU A 217 13.97 25.32 -5.13
CA GLU A 217 14.82 26.16 -4.28
C GLU A 217 14.67 25.70 -2.84
N ASP A 218 15.80 25.55 -2.16
CA ASP A 218 15.83 25.40 -0.71
C ASP A 218 16.27 26.71 -0.06
N ALA A 219 15.39 27.30 0.75
CA ALA A 219 15.71 28.51 1.52
C ALA A 219 16.54 28.21 2.78
N VAL A 220 16.92 26.96 3.00
CA VAL A 220 17.79 26.52 4.10
C VAL A 220 19.06 25.91 3.52
N SER A 221 20.21 26.25 4.11
CA SER A 221 21.53 25.70 3.74
C SER A 221 22.07 24.71 4.77
N THR A 222 21.25 24.31 5.73
CA THR A 222 21.67 23.45 6.85
C THR A 222 21.81 22.02 6.37
N ALA A 223 23.02 21.46 6.49
CA ALA A 223 23.25 20.07 6.15
C ALA A 223 22.57 19.12 7.15
N ALA A 224 21.95 18.07 6.63
CA ALA A 224 21.42 16.98 7.44
C ALA A 224 22.55 16.24 8.15
N TYR A 225 22.34 15.92 9.42
CA TYR A 225 23.27 15.09 10.19
C TYR A 225 22.96 13.60 10.00
N GLY A 226 23.99 12.80 9.74
CA GLY A 226 23.86 11.34 9.63
C GLY A 226 23.02 10.90 8.43
N THR A 227 22.06 10.02 8.68
CA THR A 227 21.21 9.38 7.64
C THR A 227 19.86 10.06 7.45
N ASN A 228 19.72 11.30 7.92
CA ASN A 228 18.49 12.07 7.76
C ASN A 228 18.28 12.41 6.28
N THR A 229 17.08 12.10 5.78
CA THR A 229 16.65 12.55 4.46
C THR A 229 16.52 14.06 4.47
N ALA A 230 17.20 14.69 3.52
CA ALA A 230 17.09 16.09 3.18
C ALA A 230 17.23 16.26 1.66
N PHE A 231 16.71 17.36 1.15
CA PHE A 231 16.98 17.78 -0.21
C PHE A 231 18.43 18.30 -0.31
N VAL A 232 19.08 18.04 -1.44
CA VAL A 232 20.41 18.58 -1.73
C VAL A 232 20.25 19.62 -2.82
N ASN A 233 20.38 20.89 -2.47
CA ASN A 233 20.37 21.99 -3.44
C ASN A 233 21.72 22.08 -4.17
N GLY A 234 21.99 21.09 -5.01
CA GLY A 234 23.27 20.89 -5.71
C GLY A 234 23.47 21.77 -6.94
N ALA A 235 22.41 22.41 -7.43
CA ALA A 235 22.46 23.31 -8.57
C ALA A 235 21.51 24.49 -8.36
N SER A 236 21.94 25.68 -8.79
CA SER A 236 21.07 26.87 -8.82
C SER A 236 21.09 27.43 -10.24
N ALA A 237 20.25 26.84 -11.10
CA ALA A 237 20.19 27.15 -12.53
C ALA A 237 18.75 27.13 -13.02
N ALA A 238 18.47 27.83 -14.12
CA ALA A 238 17.18 27.65 -14.80
C ALA A 238 17.13 26.24 -15.42
N GLY A 239 16.04 25.50 -15.20
CA GLY A 239 15.86 24.15 -15.76
C GLY A 239 16.76 23.09 -15.13
N GLU A 240 16.78 23.02 -13.79
CA GLU A 240 17.46 21.98 -13.02
C GLU A 240 16.90 20.59 -13.29
N TYR A 241 15.62 20.53 -13.62
CA TYR A 241 14.89 19.34 -13.99
C TYR A 241 14.41 19.48 -15.44
N ALA A 242 14.55 18.41 -16.21
CA ALA A 242 14.08 18.33 -17.60
C ALA A 242 13.32 17.04 -17.84
N TYR A 243 12.48 17.03 -18.86
CA TYR A 243 11.67 15.87 -19.22
C TYR A 243 11.75 15.58 -20.72
N ASP A 244 11.56 14.32 -21.08
CA ASP A 244 11.29 13.94 -22.47
C ASP A 244 9.83 14.25 -22.87
N VAL A 245 9.50 13.98 -24.12
CA VAL A 245 8.16 14.19 -24.69
C VAL A 245 7.08 13.27 -24.09
N ASN A 246 7.47 12.17 -23.44
CA ASN A 246 6.57 11.26 -22.73
C ASN A 246 6.35 11.70 -21.26
N GLY A 247 7.06 12.74 -20.82
CA GLY A 247 7.00 13.25 -19.45
C GLY A 247 7.86 12.47 -18.47
N ASN A 248 8.88 11.75 -18.93
CA ASN A 248 9.86 11.12 -18.07
C ASN A 248 10.98 12.09 -17.69
N LEU A 249 11.39 12.11 -16.42
CA LEU A 249 12.48 12.96 -15.96
C LEU A 249 13.80 12.57 -16.63
N THR A 250 14.39 13.45 -17.43
CA THR A 250 15.66 13.20 -18.13
C THR A 250 16.86 13.83 -17.44
N LYS A 251 16.64 14.73 -16.47
CA LYS A 251 17.72 15.45 -15.79
C LYS A 251 17.31 15.86 -14.39
N ASP A 252 18.24 15.76 -13.44
CA ASP A 252 18.12 16.29 -12.09
C ASP A 252 19.51 16.78 -11.65
N LEU A 253 19.77 18.06 -11.88
CA LEU A 253 21.07 18.66 -11.59
C LEU A 253 21.37 18.73 -10.08
N ASN A 254 20.34 18.72 -9.22
CA ASN A 254 20.49 18.74 -7.77
C ASN A 254 21.14 17.45 -7.24
N LYS A 255 20.92 16.33 -7.94
CA LYS A 255 21.62 15.04 -7.70
C LYS A 255 22.82 14.81 -8.61
N GLY A 256 23.18 15.79 -9.43
CA GLY A 256 24.23 15.68 -10.44
C GLY A 256 23.89 14.72 -11.58
N ILE A 257 22.59 14.40 -11.79
CA ILE A 257 22.10 13.56 -12.88
C ILE A 257 22.00 14.44 -14.14
N THR A 258 22.83 14.14 -15.13
CA THR A 258 22.92 14.92 -16.37
C THR A 258 22.02 14.37 -17.47
N ASP A 259 21.71 13.07 -17.40
CA ASP A 259 20.90 12.37 -18.40
C ASP A 259 20.24 11.12 -17.80
N ILE A 260 18.99 10.86 -18.18
CA ILE A 260 18.28 9.61 -17.91
C ILE A 260 17.65 9.13 -19.22
N GLN A 261 18.03 7.93 -19.62
CA GLN A 261 17.46 7.22 -20.77
C GLN A 261 16.35 6.30 -20.30
N TYR A 262 15.33 6.12 -21.14
CA TYR A 262 14.16 5.30 -20.85
C TYR A 262 13.94 4.22 -21.89
N ASN A 263 13.36 3.09 -21.49
CA ASN A 263 12.87 2.08 -22.41
C ASN A 263 11.45 2.40 -22.90
N VAL A 264 10.90 1.55 -23.77
CA VAL A 264 9.54 1.71 -24.34
C VAL A 264 8.40 1.64 -23.32
N LEU A 265 8.68 1.21 -22.08
CA LEU A 265 7.72 1.16 -20.97
C LEU A 265 7.84 2.38 -20.04
N ASN A 266 8.64 3.39 -20.41
CA ASN A 266 8.95 4.54 -19.57
C ASN A 266 9.65 4.17 -18.25
N LEU A 267 10.41 3.06 -18.23
CA LEU A 267 11.30 2.69 -17.13
C LEU A 267 12.74 3.16 -17.41
N PRO A 268 13.46 3.73 -16.43
CA PRO A 268 14.83 4.21 -16.63
C PRO A 268 15.77 3.08 -17.06
N SER A 269 16.41 3.17 -18.22
CA SER A 269 17.41 2.19 -18.67
C SER A 269 18.83 2.59 -18.26
N THR A 270 19.14 3.88 -18.18
CA THR A 270 20.44 4.40 -17.74
C THR A 270 20.27 5.76 -17.07
N VAL A 271 20.87 5.93 -15.89
CA VAL A 271 21.02 7.20 -15.18
C VAL A 271 22.49 7.58 -15.22
N SER A 272 22.83 8.73 -15.80
CA SER A 272 24.19 9.22 -15.95
C SER A 272 24.45 10.41 -15.04
N PHE A 273 25.60 10.40 -14.36
CA PHE A 273 26.02 11.47 -13.45
C PHE A 273 27.14 12.32 -14.07
N SER A 274 27.26 13.55 -13.60
CA SER A 274 28.26 14.53 -14.07
C SER A 274 29.72 14.08 -13.89
N ASP A 275 29.99 13.17 -12.96
CA ASP A 275 31.32 12.61 -12.71
C ASP A 275 31.65 11.37 -13.56
N GLY A 276 30.77 11.01 -14.51
CA GLY A 276 30.90 9.84 -15.37
C GLY A 276 30.42 8.52 -14.74
N SER A 277 29.93 8.55 -13.49
CA SER A 277 29.25 7.40 -12.89
C SER A 277 27.94 7.12 -13.62
N THR A 278 27.51 5.86 -13.63
CA THR A 278 26.24 5.42 -14.23
C THR A 278 25.54 4.38 -13.39
N ILE A 279 24.21 4.36 -13.47
CA ILE A 279 23.37 3.27 -12.99
C ILE A 279 22.57 2.77 -14.20
N THR A 280 22.71 1.50 -14.54
CA THR A 280 21.99 0.90 -15.66
C THR A 280 21.04 -0.17 -15.18
N TYR A 281 19.87 -0.24 -15.79
CA TYR A 281 18.83 -1.19 -15.43
C TYR A 281 18.47 -2.07 -16.63
N THR A 282 18.25 -3.35 -16.38
CA THR A 282 17.73 -4.30 -17.37
C THR A 282 16.37 -4.81 -16.90
N TYR A 283 15.40 -4.81 -17.81
CA TYR A 283 14.04 -5.25 -17.52
C TYR A 283 13.61 -6.39 -18.45
N GLY A 284 12.67 -7.20 -17.98
CA GLY A 284 11.85 -8.05 -18.82
C GLY A 284 10.89 -7.21 -19.68
N ALA A 285 10.30 -7.84 -20.69
CA ALA A 285 9.31 -7.19 -21.56
C ALA A 285 8.02 -6.77 -20.82
N ASP A 286 7.79 -7.34 -19.64
CA ASP A 286 6.68 -7.02 -18.73
C ASP A 286 7.03 -5.91 -17.71
N GLY A 287 8.21 -5.30 -17.81
CA GLY A 287 8.67 -4.26 -16.89
C GLY A 287 9.34 -4.76 -15.62
N THR A 288 9.53 -6.07 -15.47
CA THR A 288 10.21 -6.64 -14.30
C THR A 288 11.67 -6.29 -14.27
N LYS A 289 12.17 -5.71 -13.19
CA LYS A 289 13.60 -5.44 -13.03
C LYS A 289 14.37 -6.76 -12.89
N LEU A 290 15.31 -7.01 -13.80
CA LEU A 290 16.14 -8.21 -13.85
C LEU A 290 17.58 -7.95 -13.40
N ARG A 291 18.08 -6.72 -13.61
CA ARG A 291 19.45 -6.34 -13.20
C ARG A 291 19.55 -4.85 -12.96
N THR A 292 20.41 -4.50 -12.01
CA THR A 292 20.98 -3.16 -11.86
C THR A 292 22.50 -3.25 -11.89
N VAL A 293 23.16 -2.34 -12.62
CA VAL A 293 24.63 -2.19 -12.58
C VAL A 293 24.96 -0.77 -12.14
N HIS A 294 25.58 -0.63 -10.98
CA HIS A 294 26.15 0.62 -10.49
C HIS A 294 27.63 0.69 -10.86
N LYS A 295 27.99 1.60 -11.77
CA LYS A 295 29.38 1.94 -12.08
C LYS A 295 29.69 3.30 -11.48
N ILE A 296 30.39 3.31 -10.35
CA ILE A 296 30.68 4.51 -9.56
C ILE A 296 32.18 4.69 -9.49
N GLY A 297 32.70 5.71 -10.18
CA GLY A 297 34.13 5.82 -10.45
C GLY A 297 34.69 4.55 -11.11
N SER A 298 35.67 3.92 -10.47
CA SER A 298 36.28 2.66 -10.92
C SER A 298 35.55 1.40 -10.43
N THR A 299 34.61 1.52 -9.50
CA THR A 299 33.92 0.38 -8.88
C THR A 299 32.66 0.02 -9.67
N THR A 300 32.49 -1.26 -9.98
CA THR A 300 31.26 -1.79 -10.59
C THR A 300 30.61 -2.79 -9.64
N THR A 301 29.34 -2.56 -9.29
CA THR A 301 28.49 -3.55 -8.59
C THR A 301 27.38 -3.98 -9.53
N THR A 302 27.23 -5.28 -9.75
CA THR A 302 26.11 -5.86 -10.51
C THR A 302 25.18 -6.60 -9.56
N THR A 303 23.91 -6.20 -9.55
CA THR A 303 22.85 -6.90 -8.82
C THR A 303 21.90 -7.55 -9.81
N ASP A 304 21.75 -8.88 -9.74
CA ASP A 304 20.75 -9.61 -10.51
C ASP A 304 19.56 -9.99 -9.64
N TYR A 305 18.35 -9.85 -10.19
CA TYR A 305 17.10 -10.24 -9.57
C TYR A 305 16.54 -11.44 -10.33
N CYS A 306 16.48 -12.60 -9.68
CA CYS A 306 15.97 -13.84 -10.26
C CYS A 306 14.83 -14.35 -9.37
N GLY A 307 13.61 -13.93 -9.71
CA GLY A 307 12.46 -14.13 -8.83
C GLY A 307 12.67 -13.42 -7.49
N ASN A 308 12.69 -14.19 -6.42
CA ASN A 308 12.98 -13.70 -5.06
C ASN A 308 14.45 -13.88 -4.64
N VAL A 309 15.32 -14.46 -5.48
CA VAL A 309 16.75 -14.59 -5.19
C VAL A 309 17.52 -13.41 -5.78
N ILE A 310 18.35 -12.78 -4.96
CA ILE A 310 19.18 -11.64 -5.33
C ILE A 310 20.64 -12.08 -5.37
N TYR A 311 21.31 -11.80 -6.47
CA TYR A 311 22.74 -12.04 -6.64
C TYR A 311 23.47 -10.71 -6.68
N GLU A 312 24.63 -10.63 -6.03
CA GLU A 312 25.55 -9.51 -6.13
C GLU A 312 26.88 -10.02 -6.70
N ASN A 313 27.34 -9.41 -7.80
CA ASN A 313 28.53 -9.81 -8.54
C ASN A 313 28.58 -11.33 -8.83
N GLY A 314 27.43 -11.90 -9.20
CA GLY A 314 27.27 -13.33 -9.52
C GLY A 314 27.18 -14.28 -8.31
N THR A 315 27.22 -13.77 -7.08
CA THR A 315 27.09 -14.55 -5.84
C THR A 315 25.70 -14.37 -5.24
N GLN A 316 25.05 -15.47 -4.84
CA GLN A 316 23.74 -15.40 -4.17
C GLN A 316 23.89 -14.68 -2.83
N LYS A 317 23.15 -13.58 -2.66
CA LYS A 317 23.23 -12.72 -1.49
C LYS A 317 22.03 -12.91 -0.57
N LEU A 318 20.83 -12.78 -1.12
CA LEU A 318 19.57 -12.84 -0.37
C LEU A 318 18.56 -13.73 -1.10
N LEU A 319 17.67 -14.37 -0.34
CA LEU A 319 16.41 -14.89 -0.84
C LEU A 319 15.28 -14.19 -0.07
N LEU A 320 14.43 -13.47 -0.77
CA LEU A 320 13.31 -12.73 -0.18
C LEU A 320 12.16 -13.67 0.16
N THR A 321 11.58 -13.49 1.34
CA THR A 321 10.37 -14.18 1.78
C THR A 321 9.25 -13.15 1.99
N GLU A 322 8.02 -13.62 2.20
CA GLU A 322 6.87 -12.75 2.45
C GLU A 322 7.06 -11.91 3.75
N GLU A 323 7.82 -12.46 4.70
CA GLU A 323 8.03 -11.90 6.04
C GLU A 323 9.42 -11.31 6.25
N GLY A 324 10.30 -11.35 5.26
CA GLY A 324 11.69 -10.94 5.44
C GLY A 324 12.61 -11.45 4.33
N TYR A 325 13.75 -12.01 4.74
CA TYR A 325 14.72 -12.60 3.83
C TYR A 325 15.56 -13.68 4.52
N ILE A 326 16.27 -14.44 3.70
CA ILE A 326 17.30 -15.39 4.13
C ILE A 326 18.63 -14.87 3.60
N ASN A 327 19.62 -14.70 4.48
CA ASN A 327 20.98 -14.47 4.03
C ASN A 327 21.54 -15.76 3.43
N LEU A 328 22.03 -15.70 2.20
CA LEU A 328 22.60 -16.83 1.48
C LEU A 328 24.13 -16.82 1.44
N THR A 329 24.75 -15.73 1.91
CA THR A 329 26.20 -15.65 2.07
C THR A 329 26.63 -16.12 3.45
N GLY A 330 27.57 -17.08 3.51
CA GLY A 330 28.01 -17.68 4.77
C GLY A 330 26.95 -18.61 5.36
N THR A 331 26.70 -18.51 6.67
CA THR A 331 25.70 -19.34 7.35
C THR A 331 24.30 -18.85 7.02
N GLN A 332 23.47 -19.75 6.50
CA GLN A 332 22.07 -19.47 6.19
C GLN A 332 21.30 -19.09 7.46
N GLN A 333 20.71 -17.90 7.46
CA GLN A 333 19.90 -17.39 8.58
C GLN A 333 18.66 -16.67 8.06
N TYR A 334 17.55 -16.87 8.77
CA TYR A 334 16.31 -16.15 8.50
C TYR A 334 16.32 -14.81 9.22
N HIS A 335 15.82 -13.79 8.53
CA HIS A 335 15.61 -12.44 9.03
C HIS A 335 14.18 -12.04 8.73
N TYR A 336 13.54 -11.34 9.66
CA TYR A 336 12.13 -10.98 9.61
C TYR A 336 11.93 -9.49 9.77
N TYR A 337 10.90 -8.98 9.10
CA TYR A 337 10.50 -7.59 9.13
C TYR A 337 9.31 -7.41 10.09
N LEU A 338 9.45 -6.50 11.05
CA LEU A 338 8.33 -5.96 11.81
C LEU A 338 7.91 -4.65 11.14
N LYS A 339 6.67 -4.63 10.66
CA LYS A 339 6.19 -3.59 9.76
C LYS A 339 5.08 -2.78 10.42
N ASP A 340 4.96 -1.51 10.03
CA ASP A 340 3.85 -0.68 10.46
C ASP A 340 2.58 -0.92 9.63
N HIS A 341 1.53 -0.14 9.92
CA HIS A 341 0.28 -0.20 9.19
C HIS A 341 0.40 0.05 7.68
N GLN A 342 1.46 0.65 7.16
CA GLN A 342 1.61 0.84 5.71
C GLN A 342 2.50 -0.24 5.07
N GLY A 343 2.95 -1.20 5.89
CA GLY A 343 3.95 -2.17 5.48
C GLY A 343 5.37 -1.64 5.42
N ASN A 344 5.66 -0.48 6.02
CA ASN A 344 7.03 0.03 6.10
C ASN A 344 7.86 -0.85 7.04
N ASN A 345 9.07 -1.22 6.64
CA ASN A 345 9.97 -2.01 7.48
C ASN A 345 10.51 -1.18 8.66
N ARG A 346 9.93 -1.32 9.85
CA ARG A 346 10.34 -0.56 11.04
C ARG A 346 11.46 -1.22 11.82
N VAL A 347 11.51 -2.54 11.82
CA VAL A 347 12.54 -3.33 12.53
C VAL A 347 12.89 -4.57 11.71
N VAL A 348 14.18 -4.86 11.57
CA VAL A 348 14.67 -6.17 11.12
C VAL A 348 15.15 -6.93 12.34
N ILE A 349 14.65 -8.16 12.51
CA ILE A 349 15.14 -9.10 13.53
C ILE A 349 15.69 -10.36 12.87
N ASN A 350 16.72 -10.97 13.45
CA ASN A 350 17.12 -12.32 13.03
C ASN A 350 16.21 -13.39 13.63
N GLN A 351 16.40 -14.65 13.22
CA GLN A 351 15.64 -15.81 13.68
C GLN A 351 15.69 -16.05 15.20
N SER A 352 16.63 -15.44 15.93
CA SER A 352 16.72 -15.48 17.39
C SER A 352 16.05 -14.29 18.09
N GLY A 353 15.37 -13.40 17.34
CA GLY A 353 14.70 -12.21 17.88
C GLY A 353 15.63 -11.03 18.20
N THR A 354 16.89 -11.08 17.74
CA THR A 354 17.84 -9.97 17.92
C THR A 354 17.56 -8.88 16.90
N VAL A 355 17.47 -7.63 17.35
CA VAL A 355 17.27 -6.46 16.49
C VAL A 355 18.57 -6.14 15.74
N GLU A 356 18.50 -6.11 14.42
CA GLU A 356 19.63 -5.84 13.52
C GLU A 356 19.50 -4.48 12.84
N GLU A 357 18.26 -4.07 12.57
CA GLU A 357 17.98 -2.80 11.94
C GLU A 357 16.73 -2.15 12.57
N THR A 358 16.73 -0.83 12.71
CA THR A 358 15.50 -0.06 12.96
C THR A 358 15.41 1.09 11.99
N ASN A 359 14.23 1.38 11.46
CA ASN A 359 14.01 2.50 10.55
C ASN A 359 12.87 3.41 11.03
N HIS A 360 13.06 4.71 10.82
CA HIS A 360 12.05 5.74 11.07
C HIS A 360 11.84 6.58 9.81
N TYR A 361 10.58 6.77 9.44
CA TYR A 361 10.18 7.41 8.19
C TYR A 361 9.38 8.67 8.46
N TYR A 362 9.72 9.73 7.73
CA TYR A 362 8.84 10.84 7.47
C TYR A 362 7.59 10.34 6.71
N PRO A 363 6.45 11.07 6.75
CA PRO A 363 5.23 10.67 6.04
C PRO A 363 5.45 10.32 4.56
N PHE A 364 6.23 11.12 3.82
CA PHE A 364 6.53 10.85 2.41
C PHE A 364 7.64 9.80 2.19
N GLY A 365 8.09 9.11 3.23
CA GLY A 365 8.94 7.92 3.13
C GLY A 365 10.44 8.16 3.23
N GLY A 366 10.88 9.40 3.46
CA GLY A 366 12.27 9.71 3.77
C GLY A 366 12.68 9.10 5.12
N VAL A 367 13.86 8.49 5.21
CA VAL A 367 14.40 7.94 6.46
C VAL A 367 14.99 9.05 7.33
N PHE A 368 14.71 9.09 8.64
CA PHE A 368 15.28 10.09 9.59
C PHE A 368 15.93 9.50 10.85
N GLY A 369 16.04 8.19 10.89
CA GLY A 369 16.72 7.51 11.98
C GLY A 369 16.83 6.06 11.60
N THR A 370 18.07 5.60 11.48
CA THR A 370 18.36 4.18 11.31
C THR A 370 19.47 3.75 12.24
N THR A 371 19.32 2.56 12.80
CA THR A 371 20.40 1.81 13.42
C THR A 371 20.63 0.59 12.56
N GLY A 372 21.84 0.38 12.05
CA GLY A 372 22.10 -0.68 11.07
C GLY A 372 21.66 -0.30 9.65
N ASN A 373 22.03 -1.16 8.70
CA ASN A 373 21.61 -1.09 7.29
C ASN A 373 21.91 -2.44 6.61
N THR A 374 21.17 -3.49 6.98
CA THR A 374 21.47 -4.86 6.56
C THR A 374 20.90 -5.19 5.17
N GLN A 375 19.92 -4.42 4.72
CA GLN A 375 19.14 -4.71 3.51
C GLN A 375 18.50 -3.44 2.90
N PRO A 376 18.18 -3.40 1.60
CA PRO A 376 17.75 -2.18 0.92
C PRO A 376 16.23 -1.91 0.92
N TYR A 377 15.38 -2.82 1.40
CA TYR A 377 13.91 -2.69 1.41
C TYR A 377 13.42 -1.90 2.62
N LYS A 378 12.84 -0.72 2.39
CA LYS A 378 12.51 0.23 3.47
C LYS A 378 11.01 0.60 3.47
N TYR A 379 10.66 1.78 2.97
CA TYR A 379 9.29 2.30 2.92
C TYR A 379 8.43 1.47 1.96
N ASN A 380 7.22 1.08 2.38
CA ASN A 380 6.31 0.13 1.74
C ASN A 380 6.95 -1.18 1.25
N GLY A 381 8.07 -1.59 1.87
CA GLY A 381 8.85 -2.75 1.45
C GLY A 381 9.53 -2.58 0.09
N LYS A 382 9.73 -1.34 -0.37
CA LYS A 382 10.33 -0.99 -1.67
C LYS A 382 11.84 -0.90 -1.54
N GLU A 383 12.54 -1.33 -2.58
CA GLU A 383 14.00 -1.22 -2.64
C GLU A 383 14.39 0.26 -2.73
N PHE A 384 15.24 0.70 -1.81
CA PHE A 384 15.74 2.07 -1.74
C PHE A 384 17.17 2.12 -2.26
N ASP A 385 17.36 2.70 -3.43
CA ASP A 385 18.67 2.86 -4.05
C ASP A 385 19.31 4.18 -3.60
N THR A 386 20.26 4.09 -2.67
CA THR A 386 21.02 5.24 -2.15
C THR A 386 22.34 5.47 -2.87
N LYS A 387 22.69 4.61 -3.83
CA LYS A 387 24.00 4.66 -4.49
C LYS A 387 24.13 5.98 -5.25
N LYS A 388 25.31 6.61 -5.09
CA LYS A 388 25.64 7.93 -5.67
C LYS A 388 24.67 9.06 -5.27
N GLY A 389 23.90 8.89 -4.19
CA GLY A 389 22.92 9.89 -3.74
C GLY A 389 21.62 9.90 -4.55
N LEU A 390 21.35 8.85 -5.34
CA LEU A 390 20.10 8.71 -6.11
C LEU A 390 18.88 8.85 -5.18
N ASN A 391 18.88 8.07 -4.09
CA ASN A 391 17.86 8.10 -3.03
C ASN A 391 16.44 7.94 -3.59
N TRP A 392 16.26 6.98 -4.50
CA TRP A 392 14.96 6.65 -5.10
C TRP A 392 14.46 5.29 -4.65
N TYR A 393 13.16 5.20 -4.46
CA TYR A 393 12.46 3.94 -4.27
C TYR A 393 11.99 3.38 -5.61
N ASP A 394 12.24 2.09 -5.82
CA ASP A 394 11.70 1.36 -6.97
C ASP A 394 10.30 0.81 -6.64
N TYR A 395 9.28 1.37 -7.30
CA TYR A 395 7.90 0.94 -7.16
C TYR A 395 7.45 -0.09 -8.20
N GLY A 396 8.32 -0.45 -9.15
CA GLY A 396 8.02 -1.34 -10.27
C GLY A 396 7.76 -0.53 -11.53
N ALA A 397 6.59 0.11 -11.62
CA ALA A 397 6.22 0.88 -12.80
C ALA A 397 6.81 2.30 -12.84
N ARG A 398 7.24 2.83 -11.69
CA ARG A 398 7.82 4.17 -11.54
C ARG A 398 8.90 4.18 -10.46
N HIS A 399 9.80 5.14 -10.52
CA HIS A 399 10.72 5.46 -9.42
C HIS A 399 10.19 6.66 -8.63
N TYR A 400 10.35 6.62 -7.32
CA TYR A 400 9.81 7.59 -6.38
C TYR A 400 10.92 8.29 -5.60
N ASP A 401 10.90 9.62 -5.59
CA ASP A 401 11.82 10.44 -4.80
C ASP A 401 11.14 10.90 -3.50
N ALA A 402 11.53 10.29 -2.39
CA ALA A 402 10.98 10.61 -1.09
C ALA A 402 11.43 11.98 -0.55
N ALA A 403 12.54 12.54 -1.03
CA ALA A 403 12.95 13.89 -0.64
C ALA A 403 11.99 14.94 -1.20
N LEU A 404 11.40 14.67 -2.37
CA LEU A 404 10.47 15.55 -3.08
C LEU A 404 8.99 15.17 -2.90
N GLY A 405 8.70 13.96 -2.43
CA GLY A 405 7.32 13.48 -2.25
C GLY A 405 6.60 13.11 -3.55
N ARG A 406 7.33 12.76 -4.62
CA ARG A 406 6.74 12.54 -5.96
C ARG A 406 7.47 11.50 -6.82
N PHE A 407 6.76 10.96 -7.81
CA PHE A 407 7.34 10.09 -8.83
C PHE A 407 8.15 10.86 -9.88
N THR A 408 9.09 10.15 -10.52
CA THR A 408 9.98 10.70 -11.56
C THR A 408 9.40 10.62 -12.98
N THR A 409 8.33 9.84 -13.17
CA THR A 409 7.65 9.66 -14.46
C THR A 409 6.14 9.77 -14.31
N ASN A 410 5.45 10.00 -15.43
CA ASN A 410 4.00 10.01 -15.47
C ASN A 410 3.40 8.68 -15.02
N ASP A 411 2.28 8.74 -14.30
CA ASP A 411 1.48 7.57 -13.98
C ASP A 411 1.05 6.83 -15.26
N PRO A 412 1.36 5.53 -15.42
CA PRO A 412 0.83 4.73 -16.52
C PRO A 412 -0.71 4.66 -16.53
N LEU A 413 -1.36 5.02 -15.42
CA LEU A 413 -2.80 5.21 -15.27
C LEU A 413 -3.12 6.70 -15.05
N ALA A 414 -2.43 7.66 -15.67
CA ALA A 414 -2.76 9.08 -15.47
C ALA A 414 -4.19 9.46 -15.89
N GLU A 415 -4.74 8.83 -16.94
CA GLU A 415 -6.12 9.05 -17.44
C GLU A 415 -7.22 8.63 -16.47
N LYS A 416 -6.81 7.98 -15.38
CA LYS A 416 -7.58 7.53 -14.24
C LYS A 416 -7.82 8.72 -13.27
N TYR A 417 -6.80 9.57 -13.16
CA TYR A 417 -6.73 10.59 -12.14
C TYR A 417 -6.71 12.01 -12.74
N TYR A 418 -7.69 12.36 -13.58
CA TYR A 418 -7.74 13.67 -14.26
C TYR A 418 -7.63 14.88 -13.33
N SER A 419 -8.10 14.76 -12.08
CA SER A 419 -8.04 15.82 -11.08
C SER A 419 -6.72 15.89 -10.31
N MET A 420 -5.74 15.04 -10.66
CA MET A 420 -4.48 14.91 -9.96
C MET A 420 -3.29 15.00 -10.92
N SER A 421 -2.15 15.42 -10.39
CA SER A 421 -0.90 15.37 -11.11
C SER A 421 -0.49 13.92 -11.35
N PRO A 422 -0.01 13.58 -12.57
CA PRO A 422 0.47 12.24 -12.87
C PRO A 422 1.76 11.86 -12.11
N TYR A 423 2.35 12.78 -11.36
CA TYR A 423 3.54 12.55 -10.55
C TYR A 423 3.25 12.42 -9.05
N THR A 424 2.01 12.66 -8.62
CA THR A 424 1.63 12.64 -7.20
C THR A 424 1.76 11.24 -6.61
N TYR A 425 2.32 11.15 -5.40
CA TYR A 425 2.34 9.92 -4.62
C TYR A 425 1.11 9.85 -3.70
N CYS A 426 0.38 8.73 -3.74
CA CYS A 426 -0.68 8.42 -2.79
C CYS A 426 -1.75 9.52 -2.62
N ALA A 427 -2.12 10.21 -3.69
CA ALA A 427 -3.04 11.36 -3.65
C ALA A 427 -2.66 12.41 -2.58
N ASP A 428 -1.36 12.60 -2.36
CA ASP A 428 -0.77 13.45 -1.32
C ASP A 428 -1.21 13.10 0.11
N ASN A 429 -1.72 11.89 0.33
CA ASN A 429 -2.03 11.35 1.66
C ASN A 429 -1.22 10.08 1.92
N PRO A 430 0.11 10.20 2.08
CA PRO A 430 1.02 9.10 2.24
C PRO A 430 0.98 8.50 3.66
N VAL A 431 0.06 8.93 4.53
CA VAL A 431 -0.19 8.32 5.84
C VAL A 431 -1.32 7.29 5.74
N LYS A 432 -2.28 7.54 4.84
CA LYS A 432 -3.47 6.68 4.67
C LYS A 432 -3.32 5.67 3.55
N PHE A 433 -2.69 6.07 2.45
CA PHE A 433 -2.61 5.28 1.24
C PHE A 433 -1.20 4.74 1.00
N ILE A 434 -1.14 3.68 0.21
CA ILE A 434 0.08 3.12 -0.37
C ILE A 434 -0.10 3.01 -1.88
N ASP A 435 0.98 3.15 -2.65
CA ASP A 435 1.02 2.75 -4.07
C ASP A 435 1.78 1.42 -4.15
N PRO A 436 1.11 0.27 -4.30
CA PRO A 436 1.80 -1.02 -4.26
C PRO A 436 2.67 -1.32 -5.48
N ASN A 437 2.53 -0.59 -6.58
CA ASN A 437 3.11 -0.98 -7.87
C ASN A 437 3.59 0.19 -8.74
N GLY A 438 3.46 1.42 -8.25
CA GLY A 438 3.81 2.64 -8.96
C GLY A 438 2.80 3.01 -10.05
N MET A 439 1.53 2.61 -9.97
CA MET A 439 0.51 3.00 -10.95
C MET A 439 -0.84 3.32 -10.30
N GLU A 440 -1.05 2.89 -9.07
CA GLU A 440 -2.33 3.07 -8.42
C GLU A 440 -2.15 3.11 -6.91
N TYR A 441 -2.63 4.20 -6.31
CA TYR A 441 -2.80 4.25 -4.88
C TYR A 441 -4.10 3.54 -4.49
N ALA A 442 -4.01 2.66 -3.51
CA ALA A 442 -5.17 1.96 -2.97
C ALA A 442 -5.42 2.39 -1.52
N PRO A 443 -6.68 2.70 -1.14
CA PRO A 443 -7.14 2.47 0.23
C PRO A 443 -7.19 0.95 0.35
N GLY A 444 -6.51 0.36 1.33
CA GLY A 444 -6.25 -1.07 1.29
C GLY A 444 -7.45 -2.02 1.55
N ASP A 445 -8.67 -1.71 1.10
CA ASP A 445 -9.88 -2.51 1.38
C ASP A 445 -10.16 -3.56 0.27
N LEU A 446 -9.92 -4.85 0.58
CA LEU A 446 -10.22 -6.03 -0.24
C LEU A 446 -11.01 -7.04 0.61
N PHE A 447 -12.22 -7.44 0.18
CA PHE A 447 -13.09 -8.27 1.01
C PHE A 447 -12.99 -9.76 0.67
N LYS A 448 -12.93 -10.62 1.67
CA LYS A 448 -12.80 -12.07 1.46
C LYS A 448 -14.08 -12.74 0.95
N THR A 449 -15.25 -12.15 1.19
CA THR A 449 -16.55 -12.71 0.77
C THR A 449 -17.46 -11.64 0.16
N LYS A 450 -18.41 -12.06 -0.69
CA LYS A 450 -19.47 -11.20 -1.23
C LYS A 450 -20.27 -10.52 -0.11
N ARG A 451 -20.58 -11.26 0.97
CA ARG A 451 -21.28 -10.74 2.16
C ARG A 451 -20.48 -9.66 2.90
N ALA A 452 -19.17 -9.81 3.00
CA ALA A 452 -18.30 -8.80 3.62
C ALA A 452 -18.25 -7.52 2.76
N ALA A 453 -18.11 -7.67 1.44
CA ALA A 453 -18.22 -6.54 0.51
C ALA A 453 -19.60 -5.86 0.61
N ALA A 454 -20.68 -6.64 0.65
CA ALA A 454 -22.06 -6.15 0.80
C ALA A 454 -22.28 -5.39 2.12
N LYS A 455 -21.72 -5.89 3.22
CA LYS A 455 -21.81 -5.27 4.54
C LYS A 455 -21.06 -3.95 4.59
N ASP A 456 -19.84 -3.91 4.08
CA ASP A 456 -19.07 -2.68 4.02
C ASP A 456 -19.76 -1.63 3.12
N TRP A 457 -20.25 -2.06 1.95
CA TRP A 457 -21.08 -1.22 1.08
C TRP A 457 -22.30 -0.65 1.83
N GLY A 458 -23.03 -1.48 2.58
CA GLY A 458 -24.19 -1.05 3.35
C GLY A 458 -23.83 -0.06 4.47
N MET A 459 -22.70 -0.27 5.13
CA MET A 459 -22.18 0.65 6.15
C MET A 459 -21.80 2.01 5.56
N TYR A 460 -21.36 2.03 4.29
CA TYR A 460 -20.95 3.23 3.59
C TYR A 460 -22.11 3.99 2.94
N TYR A 461 -23.00 3.30 2.21
CA TYR A 461 -24.02 3.92 1.37
C TYR A 461 -25.42 4.01 2.02
N ASN A 462 -25.79 3.13 2.97
CA ASN A 462 -27.17 3.10 3.49
C ASN A 462 -27.55 4.38 4.23
N GLY A 463 -26.60 4.95 5.00
CA GLY A 463 -26.83 6.22 5.70
C GLY A 463 -27.08 7.39 4.75
N ALA A 464 -26.35 7.46 3.64
CA ALA A 464 -26.53 8.49 2.62
C ALA A 464 -27.85 8.29 1.85
N SER A 465 -28.17 7.05 1.51
CA SER A 465 -29.44 6.68 0.88
C SER A 465 -30.64 7.15 1.71
N ILE A 466 -30.64 6.90 3.02
CA ILE A 466 -31.70 7.33 3.94
C ILE A 466 -31.80 8.85 3.99
N ILE A 467 -30.68 9.57 4.18
CA ILE A 467 -30.72 11.04 4.29
C ILE A 467 -31.20 11.70 3.00
N ARG A 468 -30.77 11.17 1.86
CA ARG A 468 -31.09 11.72 0.54
C ARG A 468 -32.45 11.30 0.02
N LYS A 469 -33.08 10.31 0.66
CA LYS A 469 -34.33 9.70 0.19
C LYS A 469 -34.19 9.13 -1.21
N ARG A 470 -33.04 8.51 -1.48
CA ARG A 470 -32.63 8.03 -2.80
C ARG A 470 -32.13 6.60 -2.68
N GLU A 471 -32.52 5.74 -3.61
CA GLU A 471 -31.97 4.40 -3.71
C GLU A 471 -30.55 4.45 -4.26
N MET A 472 -29.66 3.64 -3.70
CA MET A 472 -28.29 3.51 -4.18
C MET A 472 -28.00 2.08 -4.59
N GLY A 473 -27.26 1.86 -5.68
CA GLY A 473 -27.09 0.51 -6.25
C GLY A 473 -25.73 0.25 -6.88
N SER A 474 -25.13 -0.90 -6.53
CA SER A 474 -23.83 -1.37 -7.01
C SER A 474 -23.83 -2.82 -7.45
N SER A 475 -22.80 -3.19 -8.20
CA SER A 475 -22.39 -4.59 -8.34
C SER A 475 -21.37 -4.97 -7.27
N ILE A 476 -21.36 -6.25 -6.93
CA ILE A 476 -20.27 -6.95 -6.25
C ILE A 476 -19.60 -7.81 -7.30
N TYR A 477 -18.28 -7.74 -7.38
CA TYR A 477 -17.51 -8.44 -8.40
C TYR A 477 -16.31 -9.18 -7.79
N GLU A 478 -15.87 -10.21 -8.49
CA GLU A 478 -14.63 -10.91 -8.16
C GLU A 478 -13.43 -10.01 -8.45
N VAL A 479 -12.50 -9.92 -7.50
CA VAL A 479 -11.18 -9.35 -7.74
C VAL A 479 -10.26 -10.53 -8.02
N LYS A 480 -9.83 -10.67 -9.28
CA LYS A 480 -8.89 -11.71 -9.69
C LYS A 480 -7.50 -11.11 -9.91
N GLN A 481 -6.47 -11.85 -9.51
CA GLN A 481 -5.09 -11.52 -9.81
C GLN A 481 -4.46 -12.75 -10.48
N LYS A 482 -3.94 -12.56 -11.70
CA LYS A 482 -3.42 -13.65 -12.56
C LYS A 482 -4.44 -14.78 -12.78
N GLY A 483 -5.71 -14.43 -13.00
CA GLY A 483 -6.81 -15.39 -13.19
C GLY A 483 -7.32 -16.08 -11.92
N LYS A 484 -6.65 -15.89 -10.77
CA LYS A 484 -7.05 -16.48 -9.48
C LYS A 484 -7.85 -15.49 -8.64
N LEU A 485 -8.94 -15.97 -8.04
CA LEU A 485 -9.77 -15.17 -7.15
C LEU A 485 -8.98 -14.74 -5.90
N LYS A 486 -8.87 -13.43 -5.69
CA LYS A 486 -8.24 -12.81 -4.50
C LYS A 486 -9.23 -12.33 -3.47
N GLY A 487 -10.43 -11.99 -3.90
CA GLY A 487 -11.49 -11.56 -3.02
C GLY A 487 -12.62 -10.95 -3.83
N TYR A 488 -13.39 -10.13 -3.18
CA TYR A 488 -14.54 -9.43 -3.72
C TYR A 488 -14.39 -7.96 -3.37
N SER A 489 -14.93 -7.13 -4.25
CA SER A 489 -15.12 -5.73 -3.97
C SER A 489 -16.45 -5.30 -4.59
N TYR A 490 -16.80 -4.04 -4.41
CA TYR A 490 -18.05 -3.50 -4.92
C TYR A 490 -17.80 -2.25 -5.74
N SER A 491 -18.62 -2.05 -6.77
CA SER A 491 -18.53 -0.89 -7.62
C SER A 491 -19.11 0.34 -6.91
N ALA A 492 -18.78 1.52 -7.42
CA ALA A 492 -19.41 2.76 -7.01
C ALA A 492 -20.93 2.70 -7.08
N ALA A 493 -21.65 3.24 -6.10
CA ALA A 493 -23.11 3.23 -6.18
C ALA A 493 -23.63 4.23 -7.23
N ASN A 494 -24.55 3.76 -8.08
CA ASN A 494 -25.48 4.63 -8.78
C ASN A 494 -26.56 5.13 -7.81
N GLU A 495 -27.23 6.23 -8.14
CA GLU A 495 -28.29 6.82 -7.31
C GLU A 495 -29.57 6.97 -8.16
N GLY A 496 -30.72 6.65 -7.59
CA GLY A 496 -32.03 6.70 -8.24
C GLY A 496 -33.14 7.15 -7.27
N GLU A 497 -34.27 7.62 -7.80
CA GLU A 497 -35.38 8.18 -7.00
C GLU A 497 -36.30 7.10 -6.42
N HIS A 498 -36.78 6.21 -7.29
CA HIS A 498 -37.72 5.13 -6.94
C HIS A 498 -37.30 3.79 -7.53
N SER A 499 -36.17 3.78 -8.25
CA SER A 499 -35.53 2.59 -8.81
C SER A 499 -34.09 2.96 -9.13
N VAL A 500 -33.14 2.10 -8.78
CA VAL A 500 -31.73 2.30 -9.13
C VAL A 500 -31.23 1.23 -10.09
N SER A 501 -30.62 1.66 -11.20
CA SER A 501 -29.82 0.76 -12.02
C SER A 501 -28.52 0.46 -11.30
N ILE A 502 -28.21 -0.81 -11.03
CA ILE A 502 -26.91 -1.16 -10.43
C ILE A 502 -25.75 -0.78 -11.36
N SER A 503 -24.68 -0.26 -10.80
CA SER A 503 -23.46 -0.02 -11.58
C SER A 503 -22.82 -1.34 -11.99
N LEU A 504 -22.14 -1.34 -13.14
CA LEU A 504 -21.49 -2.55 -13.67
C LEU A 504 -20.19 -2.84 -12.92
N PRO A 505 -19.78 -4.13 -12.84
CA PRO A 505 -18.42 -4.49 -12.51
C PRO A 505 -17.49 -3.79 -13.48
N PRO A 506 -16.43 -3.15 -13.00
CA PRO A 506 -15.56 -2.44 -13.92
C PRO A 506 -14.66 -3.42 -14.69
N ASN A 507 -14.17 -2.97 -15.84
CA ASN A 507 -13.39 -3.74 -16.84
C ASN A 507 -13.79 -5.22 -17.03
N GLY A 508 -15.10 -5.50 -17.01
CA GLY A 508 -15.64 -6.84 -17.30
C GLY A 508 -15.36 -7.89 -16.23
N GLU A 509 -14.94 -7.49 -15.02
CA GLU A 509 -14.80 -8.43 -13.92
C GLU A 509 -16.09 -9.21 -13.68
N ARG A 510 -15.94 -10.44 -13.19
CA ARG A 510 -17.09 -11.33 -13.02
C ARG A 510 -18.06 -10.70 -12.02
N PHE A 511 -19.21 -10.29 -12.53
CA PHE A 511 -20.37 -9.94 -11.71
C PHE A 511 -20.73 -11.13 -10.84
N VAL A 512 -20.80 -10.92 -9.54
CA VAL A 512 -21.13 -11.99 -8.60
C VAL A 512 -22.16 -11.63 -7.55
N GLY A 513 -22.71 -10.42 -7.62
CA GLY A 513 -23.91 -10.07 -6.89
C GLY A 513 -24.35 -8.64 -7.15
N SER A 514 -25.63 -8.37 -6.97
CA SER A 514 -26.17 -7.00 -6.97
C SER A 514 -26.37 -6.55 -5.53
N ILE A 515 -26.14 -5.27 -5.24
CA ILE A 515 -26.51 -4.68 -3.96
C ILE A 515 -27.20 -3.34 -4.17
N HIS A 516 -28.26 -3.06 -3.42
CA HIS A 516 -28.88 -1.75 -3.41
C HIS A 516 -29.48 -1.38 -2.05
N SER A 517 -29.94 -0.14 -1.92
CA SER A 517 -30.61 0.40 -0.72
C SER A 517 -31.94 1.06 -1.07
N HIS A 518 -32.86 1.18 -0.09
CA HIS A 518 -34.24 1.66 -0.29
C HIS A 518 -34.55 3.06 0.28
N GLY A 519 -33.56 3.89 0.57
CA GLY A 519 -33.82 5.25 1.06
C GLY A 519 -34.37 5.29 2.49
N ASP A 520 -35.12 6.36 2.84
CA ASP A 520 -35.77 6.51 4.14
C ASP A 520 -37.00 5.60 4.30
N ALA A 521 -37.46 5.43 5.54
CA ALA A 521 -38.66 4.65 5.81
C ALA A 521 -39.91 5.38 5.29
N ASP A 522 -40.65 4.71 4.42
CA ASP A 522 -41.92 5.19 3.88
C ASP A 522 -43.07 4.30 4.41
N ALA A 523 -44.13 4.91 4.92
CA ALA A 523 -45.31 4.21 5.43
C ALA A 523 -46.18 3.63 4.30
N GLU A 524 -46.05 4.14 3.09
CA GLU A 524 -46.81 3.72 1.91
C GLU A 524 -46.12 2.60 1.12
N HIS A 525 -44.83 2.33 1.38
CA HIS A 525 -44.00 1.36 0.63
C HIS A 525 -43.25 0.36 1.54
N ILE A 526 -43.12 -0.90 1.11
CA ILE A 526 -42.43 -1.94 1.89
C ILE A 526 -40.91 -1.83 1.70
N ASN A 527 -40.27 -0.89 2.39
CA ASN A 527 -38.83 -0.60 2.17
C ASN A 527 -37.87 -1.62 2.81
N ASN A 528 -38.38 -2.54 3.64
CA ASN A 528 -37.58 -3.53 4.37
C ASN A 528 -37.57 -4.93 3.73
N LYS A 529 -37.90 -5.05 2.45
CA LYS A 529 -37.89 -6.32 1.69
C LYS A 529 -37.53 -6.06 0.24
N PHE A 530 -36.95 -7.04 -0.43
CA PHE A 530 -36.76 -7.00 -1.89
C PHE A 530 -38.10 -6.80 -2.61
N SER A 531 -38.11 -5.93 -3.61
CA SER A 531 -39.23 -5.77 -4.53
C SER A 531 -39.36 -6.99 -5.46
N LYS A 532 -40.52 -7.15 -6.09
CA LYS A 532 -40.71 -8.19 -7.12
C LYS A 532 -39.77 -7.98 -8.32
N ALA A 533 -39.43 -6.73 -8.64
CA ALA A 533 -38.50 -6.40 -9.71
C ALA A 533 -37.06 -6.80 -9.34
N ASP A 534 -36.66 -6.58 -8.09
CA ASP A 534 -35.33 -6.96 -7.58
C ASP A 534 -35.15 -8.47 -7.67
N ILE A 535 -36.12 -9.23 -7.16
CA ILE A 535 -36.09 -10.70 -7.21
C ILE A 535 -36.02 -11.16 -8.66
N LYS A 536 -36.82 -10.59 -9.57
CA LYS A 536 -36.79 -10.94 -10.99
C LYS A 536 -35.42 -10.64 -11.63
N TYR A 537 -34.77 -9.55 -11.24
CA TYR A 537 -33.43 -9.21 -11.70
C TYR A 537 -32.39 -10.21 -11.18
N ILE A 538 -32.42 -10.51 -9.87
CA ILE A 538 -31.50 -11.45 -9.20
C ILE A 538 -31.66 -12.87 -9.77
N GLU A 539 -32.89 -13.32 -9.99
CA GLU A 539 -33.18 -14.62 -10.61
C GLU A 539 -32.75 -14.69 -12.09
N LYS A 540 -32.71 -13.54 -12.79
CA LYS A 540 -32.22 -13.44 -14.17
C LYS A 540 -30.70 -13.51 -14.22
N THR A 541 -29.99 -12.86 -13.31
CA THR A 541 -28.51 -12.84 -13.29
C THR A 541 -27.88 -14.10 -12.69
N LYS A 542 -28.65 -14.87 -11.91
CA LYS A 542 -28.19 -16.11 -11.24
C LYS A 542 -27.05 -15.90 -10.24
N GLU A 543 -26.90 -14.67 -9.74
CA GLU A 543 -25.97 -14.30 -8.68
C GLU A 543 -26.73 -13.76 -7.46
N ASN A 544 -26.10 -13.68 -6.29
CA ASN A 544 -26.78 -13.27 -5.07
C ASN A 544 -27.19 -11.78 -5.12
N GLY A 545 -28.37 -11.45 -4.60
CA GLY A 545 -28.79 -10.08 -4.41
C GLY A 545 -28.69 -9.67 -2.95
N TYR A 546 -28.27 -8.44 -2.69
CA TYR A 546 -28.16 -7.85 -1.35
C TYR A 546 -29.02 -6.58 -1.27
N LEU A 547 -29.64 -6.33 -0.12
CA LEU A 547 -30.46 -5.15 0.11
C LEU A 547 -30.13 -4.55 1.48
N ALA A 548 -29.65 -3.31 1.49
CA ALA A 548 -29.53 -2.50 2.69
C ALA A 548 -30.86 -1.76 2.94
N THR A 549 -31.44 -1.99 4.11
CA THR A 549 -32.79 -1.51 4.42
C THR A 549 -32.76 -0.32 5.40
N PRO A 550 -33.79 0.54 5.41
CA PRO A 550 -33.92 1.61 6.41
C PRO A 550 -34.06 1.07 7.84
N SER A 551 -34.49 -0.18 8.04
CA SER A 551 -34.50 -0.80 9.38
C SER A 551 -33.10 -1.07 9.93
N GLY A 552 -32.06 -1.07 9.08
CA GLY A 552 -30.69 -1.43 9.43
C GLY A 552 -30.34 -2.89 9.14
N ASP A 553 -31.24 -3.65 8.50
CA ASP A 553 -30.93 -4.99 8.00
C ASP A 553 -30.17 -4.92 6.66
N LEU A 554 -29.15 -5.76 6.52
CA LEU A 554 -28.64 -6.22 5.24
C LEU A 554 -29.26 -7.56 4.92
N LEU A 555 -30.09 -7.63 3.90
CA LEU A 555 -30.69 -8.86 3.42
C LEU A 555 -29.85 -9.45 2.28
N GLU A 556 -29.89 -10.77 2.14
CA GLU A 556 -29.37 -11.49 0.98
C GLU A 556 -30.48 -12.39 0.41
N TYR A 557 -30.69 -12.32 -0.90
CA TYR A 557 -31.54 -13.23 -1.65
C TYR A 557 -30.67 -14.16 -2.50
N ASN A 558 -30.84 -15.48 -2.31
CA ASN A 558 -30.16 -16.49 -3.11
C ASN A 558 -31.10 -17.00 -4.23
N PRO A 559 -30.75 -16.83 -5.52
CA PRO A 559 -31.63 -17.17 -6.64
C PRO A 559 -31.83 -18.67 -6.87
N TYR A 560 -30.99 -19.53 -6.27
CA TYR A 560 -31.10 -20.98 -6.39
C TYR A 560 -32.01 -21.57 -5.32
N SER A 561 -31.83 -21.15 -4.07
CA SER A 561 -32.69 -21.61 -2.97
C SER A 561 -34.00 -20.83 -2.87
N LYS A 562 -34.10 -19.68 -3.56
CA LYS A 562 -35.22 -18.73 -3.52
C LYS A 562 -35.54 -18.22 -2.11
N LYS A 563 -34.54 -18.23 -1.22
CA LYS A 563 -34.66 -17.79 0.17
C LYS A 563 -34.00 -16.45 0.37
N THR A 564 -34.64 -15.60 1.19
CA THR A 564 -34.05 -14.39 1.74
C THR A 564 -33.53 -14.70 3.14
N SER A 565 -32.31 -14.29 3.46
CA SER A 565 -31.72 -14.36 4.79
C SER A 565 -31.19 -13.00 5.23
N ILE A 566 -31.20 -12.74 6.52
CA ILE A 566 -30.53 -11.57 7.11
C ILE A 566 -29.03 -11.88 7.20
N VAL A 567 -28.20 -11.04 6.59
CA VAL A 567 -26.73 -11.10 6.68
C VAL A 567 -26.24 -10.40 7.95
N THR A 568 -26.83 -9.24 8.27
CA THR A 568 -26.56 -8.47 9.49
C THR A 568 -27.69 -7.48 9.76
N SER A 569 -27.81 -6.98 10.99
CA SER A 569 -28.82 -5.99 11.40
C SER A 569 -28.21 -4.72 11.99
N ASP A 570 -26.94 -4.45 11.66
CA ASP A 570 -26.12 -3.37 12.22
C ASP A 570 -25.78 -2.27 11.20
N LEU A 571 -26.52 -2.15 10.10
CA LEU A 571 -26.33 -1.04 9.16
C LEU A 571 -26.91 0.27 9.72
N PRO A 572 -26.44 1.45 9.26
CA PRO A 572 -27.12 2.72 9.55
C PRO A 572 -28.61 2.62 9.24
N SER A 573 -29.46 3.04 10.16
CA SER A 573 -30.91 2.81 10.13
C SER A 573 -31.68 4.11 10.38
N ASP A 574 -32.79 4.28 9.67
CA ASP A 574 -33.66 5.44 9.80
C ASP A 574 -34.31 5.45 11.19
N PRO A 575 -34.11 6.51 12.01
CA PRO A 575 -34.78 6.65 13.29
C PRO A 575 -36.30 6.62 13.24
N LYS A 576 -36.88 6.88 12.06
CA LYS A 576 -38.33 6.88 11.83
C LYS A 576 -38.86 5.51 11.40
N ASP A 577 -38.01 4.53 11.11
CA ASP A 577 -38.48 3.20 10.71
C ASP A 577 -39.12 2.47 11.90
N PRO A 578 -40.42 2.07 11.84
CA PRO A 578 -41.08 1.36 12.92
C PRO A 578 -40.50 -0.05 13.18
N LYS A 579 -39.71 -0.59 12.25
CA LYS A 579 -39.03 -1.89 12.33
C LYS A 579 -37.53 -1.76 12.55
N ARG A 580 -37.04 -0.55 12.86
CA ARG A 580 -35.64 -0.26 13.16
C ARG A 580 -35.03 -1.31 14.10
N LYS A 581 -33.87 -1.84 13.72
CA LYS A 581 -33.19 -2.97 14.38
C LYS A 581 -32.03 -2.55 15.27
N ASN A 582 -31.52 -1.34 15.09
CA ASN A 582 -30.36 -0.83 15.80
C ASN A 582 -30.48 0.68 16.04
N ASN A 583 -29.58 1.24 16.86
CA ASN A 583 -29.56 2.67 17.18
C ASN A 583 -28.50 3.45 16.38
N ILE A 584 -28.08 2.94 15.22
CA ILE A 584 -27.05 3.56 14.39
C ILE A 584 -27.73 4.56 13.46
N ASN A 585 -27.58 5.86 13.73
CA ASN A 585 -28.20 6.92 12.93
C ASN A 585 -27.51 7.07 11.55
N PRO A 586 -28.28 7.44 10.49
CA PRO A 586 -27.74 7.62 9.14
C PRO A 586 -26.81 8.84 9.07
N LYS A 587 -25.83 8.79 8.16
CA LYS A 587 -24.89 9.88 7.85
C LYS A 587 -24.65 9.94 6.35
N ASP A 588 -24.55 11.15 5.79
CA ASP A 588 -24.40 11.38 4.35
C ASP A 588 -22.92 11.27 3.88
N ILE A 589 -22.70 10.99 2.59
CA ILE A 589 -21.38 10.86 1.92
C ILE A 589 -21.21 11.98 0.87
N PRO A 590 -20.06 12.66 0.71
CA PRO A 590 -19.93 13.72 -0.31
C PRO A 590 -20.16 13.19 -1.75
N ALA A 591 -20.98 13.88 -2.55
CA ALA A 591 -21.52 13.40 -3.84
C ALA A 591 -20.50 13.02 -4.95
N GLU A 592 -19.26 13.52 -4.87
CA GLU A 592 -18.23 13.37 -5.92
C GLU A 592 -17.33 12.12 -5.75
N LYS A 593 -17.26 11.49 -4.57
CA LYS A 593 -16.20 10.48 -4.28
C LYS A 593 -16.51 9.02 -4.65
N GLY A 594 -17.77 8.70 -4.95
CA GLY A 594 -18.19 7.31 -5.21
C GLY A 594 -17.78 6.78 -6.58
N LYS A 595 -18.02 7.56 -7.64
CA LYS A 595 -18.06 7.08 -9.04
C LYS A 595 -16.71 6.91 -9.75
N GLN A 596 -15.62 7.50 -9.24
CA GLN A 596 -14.33 7.52 -9.91
C GLN A 596 -13.42 6.33 -9.54
N ARG A 597 -13.47 5.87 -8.27
CA ARG A 597 -12.52 4.89 -7.68
C ARG A 597 -12.44 3.52 -8.38
N MET A 598 -13.43 3.09 -9.16
CA MET A 598 -13.47 1.72 -9.68
C MET A 598 -13.41 1.56 -11.20
N LYS A 599 -13.51 2.59 -12.03
CA LYS A 599 -13.47 2.42 -13.50
C LYS A 599 -12.10 1.97 -14.06
N GLU A 600 -11.20 1.66 -13.16
CA GLU A 600 -9.82 2.02 -13.30
C GLU A 600 -8.85 0.99 -12.70
N LEU A 601 -9.32 0.22 -11.72
CA LEU A 601 -8.58 -0.86 -11.05
C LEU A 601 -8.45 -2.12 -11.90
N LEU A 602 -9.28 -2.25 -12.93
CA LEU A 602 -9.52 -3.55 -13.57
C LEU A 602 -8.85 -3.66 -14.97
N GLN A 603 -7.90 -2.77 -15.28
CA GLN A 603 -7.35 -2.63 -16.64
C GLN A 603 -5.89 -3.10 -16.81
N LYS A 604 -5.23 -3.67 -15.80
CA LYS A 604 -3.80 -4.07 -15.95
C LYS A 604 -3.46 -5.46 -15.38
N PRO A 605 -3.17 -6.45 -16.24
CA PRO A 605 -2.63 -7.75 -15.86
C PRO A 605 -1.13 -7.66 -15.56
N ASP A 606 -0.69 -8.37 -14.52
CA ASP A 606 0.71 -8.64 -14.16
C ASP A 606 1.60 -7.44 -13.78
N LEU A 607 1.68 -7.19 -12.47
CA LEU A 607 2.78 -6.44 -11.87
C LEU A 607 3.60 -7.39 -11.01
N ASN A 608 4.86 -7.55 -11.37
CA ASN A 608 5.85 -8.31 -10.61
C ASN A 608 6.22 -7.56 -9.33
N ILE A 609 5.33 -7.70 -8.35
CA ILE A 609 5.54 -7.33 -6.96
C ILE A 609 6.45 -8.41 -6.32
N PRO A 610 7.61 -8.02 -5.73
CA PRO A 610 8.48 -8.92 -4.97
C PRO A 610 7.69 -9.73 -3.94
N VAL A 611 8.09 -10.97 -3.67
CA VAL A 611 7.41 -11.86 -2.69
C VAL A 611 7.21 -11.16 -1.33
N SER A 612 8.14 -10.28 -0.93
CA SER A 612 8.09 -9.44 0.29
C SER A 612 6.93 -8.43 0.37
N GLN A 613 6.25 -8.16 -0.75
CA GLN A 613 5.15 -7.20 -0.87
C GLN A 613 3.80 -7.86 -1.17
N ARG A 614 3.74 -9.17 -1.38
CA ARG A 614 2.48 -9.88 -1.68
C ARG A 614 1.51 -9.91 -0.49
N GLU A 615 1.99 -9.73 0.74
CA GLU A 615 1.14 -9.82 1.94
C GLU A 615 0.87 -8.49 2.66
N HIS A 616 1.41 -7.34 2.22
CA HIS A 616 1.15 -6.07 2.91
C HIS A 616 -0.14 -5.35 2.52
N ILE A 617 -0.75 -5.77 1.41
CA ILE A 617 -2.11 -5.35 1.03
C ILE A 617 -3.17 -6.15 1.80
N HIS A 618 -2.79 -7.26 2.45
CA HIS A 618 -3.76 -8.25 2.92
C HIS A 618 -4.37 -7.99 4.32
N TRP A 619 -3.82 -7.08 5.15
CA TRP A 619 -4.09 -7.15 6.60
C TRP A 619 -4.22 -5.82 7.37
N VAL A 620 -4.24 -4.69 6.68
CA VAL A 620 -4.25 -3.36 7.32
C VAL A 620 -5.66 -2.76 7.42
N PHE A 621 -6.64 -3.31 6.72
CA PHE A 621 -8.00 -2.76 6.69
C PHE A 621 -9.06 -3.86 6.84
#